data_AF-A0A4R1B7Z4-F1
#
_entry.id   AF-A0A4R1B7Z4-F1
#
_cell.length_a   1.000
_cell.length_b   1.000
_cell.length_c   1.000
_cell.angle_alpha   90.00
_cell.angle_beta   90.00
_cell.angle_gamma   90.00
#
_symmetry.space_group_name_H-M   'P 1'
#
loop_
_entity.id
_entity.type
_entity.pdbx_description
1 polymer ?
#
loop_
_entity_poly.entity_id
_entity_poly.type
_entity_poly.pdbx_seq_one_letter_code
_entity_poly.pdbx_strand_id
1 'polypeptide(L)'
;MFEKIPAFNELLAGLRPDGSEPDTLYLAVARELERSGRHDFKSRASFIRDQCAGFDGRTIFQKYRLKWNIPVFPDELVGLADFKRGFLYRFRDHSADWSGAAAAIAWWLGSEEARTVRVYERWEKRDGIPVCTETRTGAFPEIRDAVARR
;
A
#
# COMPACT_ATOMS: atom_id res chain seq x y z
N MET A 1 7.46 -10.30 -3.32
CA MET A 1 6.66 -11.10 -2.36
C MET A 1 5.45 -11.74 -3.03
N PHE A 2 4.58 -10.96 -3.66
CA PHE A 2 3.27 -11.35 -4.18
C PHE A 2 3.26 -11.73 -5.67
N GLU A 3 4.25 -11.32 -6.47
CA GLU A 3 4.22 -11.55 -7.93
C GLU A 3 4.09 -13.01 -8.37
N LYS A 4 4.50 -13.94 -7.49
CA LYS A 4 4.43 -15.39 -7.72
C LYS A 4 3.16 -16.04 -7.16
N ILE A 5 2.22 -15.26 -6.64
CA ILE A 5 0.98 -15.71 -6.01
C ILE A 5 -0.16 -15.54 -7.02
N PRO A 6 -0.72 -16.62 -7.59
CA PRO A 6 -1.87 -16.54 -8.50
C PRO A 6 -3.02 -15.68 -7.99
N ALA A 7 -3.44 -15.87 -6.73
CA ALA A 7 -4.49 -15.05 -6.12
C ALA A 7 -4.17 -13.54 -6.09
N PHE A 8 -2.90 -13.14 -6.14
CA PHE A 8 -2.55 -11.72 -6.21
C PHE A 8 -2.91 -11.11 -7.56
N ASN A 9 -2.74 -11.86 -8.66
CA ASN A 9 -3.15 -11.38 -9.98
C ASN A 9 -4.68 -11.28 -10.10
N GLU A 10 -5.40 -12.23 -9.50
CA GLU A 10 -6.87 -12.18 -9.40
C GLU A 10 -7.32 -10.97 -8.57
N LEU A 11 -6.67 -10.72 -7.43
CA LEU A 11 -6.90 -9.52 -6.62
C LEU A 11 -6.73 -8.27 -7.49
N LEU A 12 -5.59 -8.12 -8.17
CA LEU A 12 -5.30 -6.94 -8.97
C LEU A 12 -6.36 -6.67 -10.06
N ALA A 13 -6.89 -7.72 -10.68
CA ALA A 13 -7.95 -7.63 -11.66
C ALA A 13 -9.32 -7.24 -11.06
N GLY A 14 -9.56 -7.60 -9.79
CA GLY A 14 -10.82 -7.33 -9.09
C GLY A 14 -10.85 -6.05 -8.25
N LEU A 15 -9.69 -5.41 -8.00
CA LEU A 15 -9.58 -4.21 -7.17
C LEU A 15 -10.32 -3.01 -7.77
N ARG A 16 -11.13 -2.34 -6.94
CA ARG A 16 -11.89 -1.15 -7.34
C ARG A 16 -11.43 0.10 -6.60
N PRO A 17 -11.57 1.30 -7.19
CA PRO A 17 -11.20 2.54 -6.52
C PRO A 17 -11.92 2.82 -5.21
N ASP A 18 -13.19 2.44 -5.10
CA ASP A 18 -14.01 2.61 -3.89
C ASP A 18 -13.77 1.54 -2.82
N GLY A 19 -13.00 0.49 -3.16
CA GLY A 19 -12.77 -0.66 -2.30
C GLY A 19 -14.03 -1.50 -2.05
N SER A 20 -15.02 -1.46 -2.95
CA SER A 20 -16.27 -2.22 -2.84
C SER A 20 -16.13 -3.70 -3.21
N GLU A 21 -14.95 -4.13 -3.66
CA GLU A 21 -14.71 -5.55 -3.94
C GLU A 21 -14.83 -6.40 -2.66
N PRO A 22 -15.15 -7.71 -2.79
CA PRO A 22 -15.32 -8.58 -1.63
C PRO A 22 -13.99 -8.93 -0.97
N ASP A 23 -14.01 -9.08 0.36
CA ASP A 23 -12.84 -9.49 1.16
C ASP A 23 -12.28 -10.86 0.73
N THR A 24 -13.10 -11.69 0.08
CA THR A 24 -12.68 -13.02 -0.40
C THR A 24 -11.48 -12.98 -1.33
N LEU A 25 -11.31 -11.91 -2.13
CA LEU A 25 -10.13 -11.72 -2.99
C LEU A 25 -8.85 -11.56 -2.15
N TYR A 26 -8.92 -10.78 -1.08
CA TYR A 26 -7.81 -10.52 -0.17
C TYR A 26 -7.47 -11.78 0.66
N LEU A 27 -8.50 -12.45 1.15
CA LEU A 27 -8.36 -13.68 1.92
C LEU A 27 -7.80 -14.84 1.08
N ALA A 28 -8.01 -14.86 -0.24
CA ALA A 28 -7.36 -15.82 -1.13
C ALA A 28 -5.84 -15.64 -1.12
N VAL A 29 -5.35 -14.39 -1.21
CA VAL A 29 -3.91 -14.10 -1.10
C VAL A 29 -3.36 -14.51 0.27
N ALA A 30 -4.08 -14.21 1.35
CA ALA A 30 -3.68 -14.60 2.70
C ALA A 30 -3.53 -16.12 2.87
N ARG A 31 -4.41 -16.92 2.24
CA ARG A 31 -4.31 -18.39 2.27
C ARG A 31 -3.07 -18.91 1.53
N GLU A 32 -2.73 -18.32 0.39
CA GLU A 32 -1.52 -18.70 -0.35
C GLU A 32 -0.23 -18.31 0.39
N LEU A 33 -0.19 -17.12 0.98
CA LEU A 33 0.94 -16.68 1.80
C LEU A 33 1.23 -17.65 2.95
N GLU A 34 0.20 -18.14 3.64
CA GLU A 34 0.38 -19.11 4.72
C GLU A 34 1.01 -20.44 4.29
N ARG A 35 0.71 -20.90 3.07
CA ARG A 35 1.23 -22.16 2.53
C ARG A 35 2.73 -22.12 2.26
N SER A 36 3.32 -20.93 2.12
CA SER A 36 4.75 -20.76 1.84
C SER A 36 5.68 -21.22 2.98
N GLY A 37 5.16 -21.43 4.19
CA GLY A 37 5.95 -21.77 5.38
C GLY A 37 6.82 -20.63 5.95
N ARG A 38 7.01 -19.54 5.20
CA ARG A 38 7.85 -18.41 5.61
C ARG A 38 7.19 -17.54 6.68
N HIS A 39 7.97 -17.12 7.67
CA HIS A 39 7.47 -16.35 8.81
C HIS A 39 6.96 -14.95 8.42
N ASP A 40 7.64 -14.26 7.51
CA ASP A 40 7.20 -12.96 6.98
C ASP A 40 5.88 -13.10 6.22
N PHE A 41 5.70 -14.16 5.43
CA PHE A 41 4.45 -14.39 4.69
C PHE A 41 3.29 -14.73 5.63
N LYS A 42 3.51 -15.57 6.65
CA LYS A 42 2.50 -15.85 7.68
C LYS A 42 2.06 -14.58 8.42
N SER A 43 3.02 -13.73 8.80
CA SER A 43 2.70 -12.45 9.43
C SER A 43 1.90 -11.53 8.50
N ARG A 44 2.22 -11.51 7.20
CA ARG A 44 1.48 -10.72 6.21
C ARG A 44 0.06 -11.26 6.01
N ALA A 45 -0.11 -12.58 5.96
CA ALA A 45 -1.43 -13.22 5.90
C ALA A 45 -2.29 -12.87 7.12
N SER A 46 -1.71 -12.87 8.32
CA SER A 46 -2.40 -12.43 9.54
C SER A 46 -2.84 -10.98 9.43
N PHE A 47 -1.96 -10.08 8.97
CA PHE A 47 -2.30 -8.66 8.77
C PHE A 47 -3.46 -8.46 7.78
N ILE A 48 -3.49 -9.20 6.68
CA ILE A 48 -4.60 -9.18 5.72
C ILE A 48 -5.90 -9.62 6.40
N ARG A 49 -5.89 -10.72 7.16
CA ARG A 49 -7.09 -11.22 7.86
C ARG A 49 -7.60 -10.23 8.89
N ASP A 50 -6.71 -9.66 9.69
CA ASP A 50 -7.06 -8.68 10.71
C ASP A 50 -7.77 -7.47 10.08
N GLN A 51 -7.22 -6.91 9.00
CA GLN A 51 -7.84 -5.78 8.31
C GLN A 51 -9.15 -6.14 7.59
N CYS A 52 -9.30 -7.36 7.07
CA CYS A 52 -10.58 -7.83 6.53
C CYS A 52 -11.62 -8.03 7.64
N ALA A 53 -11.21 -8.41 8.85
CA ALA A 53 -12.09 -8.55 10.01
C ALA A 53 -12.41 -7.21 10.71
N GLY A 54 -11.90 -6.09 10.19
CA GLY A 54 -12.15 -4.74 10.72
C GLY A 54 -11.18 -4.28 11.81
N PHE A 55 -10.12 -5.04 12.08
CA PHE A 55 -9.04 -4.60 12.98
C PHE A 55 -8.01 -3.76 12.21
N ASP A 56 -7.38 -2.79 12.87
CA ASP A 56 -6.36 -1.94 12.20
C ASP A 56 -5.08 -2.72 11.85
N GLY A 57 -4.74 -3.74 12.63
CA GLY A 57 -3.50 -4.53 12.50
C GLY A 57 -2.25 -3.78 12.97
N ARG A 58 -2.38 -2.75 13.81
CA ARG A 58 -1.27 -1.85 14.21
C ARG A 58 -0.06 -2.58 14.76
N THR A 59 -0.27 -3.49 15.71
CA THR A 59 0.83 -4.26 16.32
C THR A 59 1.58 -5.12 15.30
N ILE A 60 0.85 -5.76 14.37
CA ILE A 60 1.47 -6.58 13.33
C ILE A 60 2.22 -5.70 12.34
N PHE A 61 1.60 -4.60 11.88
CA PHE A 61 2.24 -3.67 10.95
C PHE A 61 3.56 -3.11 11.50
N GLN A 62 3.57 -2.59 12.74
CA GLN A 62 4.77 -2.05 13.38
C GLN A 62 5.87 -3.12 13.52
N LYS A 63 5.51 -4.35 13.90
CA LYS A 63 6.46 -5.44 14.11
C LYS A 63 7.07 -5.98 12.81
N TYR A 64 6.32 -5.96 11.71
CA TYR A 64 6.67 -6.71 10.49
C TYR A 64 6.88 -5.86 9.24
N ARG A 65 6.53 -4.56 9.21
CA ARG A 65 6.63 -3.70 7.99
C ARG A 65 7.97 -3.80 7.27
N LEU A 66 9.08 -3.79 8.00
CA LEU A 66 10.42 -3.90 7.40
C LEU A 66 10.67 -5.27 6.75
N LYS A 67 10.14 -6.34 7.36
CA LYS A 67 10.21 -7.70 6.78
C LYS A 67 9.34 -7.86 5.54
N TRP A 68 8.37 -6.98 5.34
CA TRP A 68 7.55 -6.88 4.13
C TRP A 68 8.09 -5.89 3.10
N ASN A 69 9.33 -5.40 3.28
CA ASN A 69 9.94 -4.38 2.44
C ASN A 69 9.16 -3.06 2.40
N ILE A 70 8.53 -2.67 3.51
CA ILE A 70 7.91 -1.34 3.69
C ILE A 70 8.83 -0.51 4.60
N PRO A 71 9.63 0.41 4.02
CA PRO A 71 10.59 1.23 4.76
C PRO A 71 9.91 2.14 5.77
N VAL A 72 10.63 2.56 6.80
CA VAL A 72 10.21 3.63 7.70
C VAL A 72 10.72 4.93 7.13
N PHE A 73 9.80 5.80 6.69
CA PHE A 73 10.12 7.15 6.24
C PHE A 73 9.91 8.15 7.40
N PRO A 74 10.65 9.28 7.42
CA PRO A 74 10.33 10.41 8.28
C PRO A 74 8.88 10.85 8.10
N ASP A 75 8.30 11.48 9.13
CA ASP A 75 6.93 12.03 9.08
C ASP A 75 5.84 11.02 8.65
N GLU A 76 6.11 9.72 8.76
CA GLU A 76 5.22 8.63 8.37
C GLU A 76 4.68 8.78 6.94
N LEU A 77 5.54 9.14 5.96
CA LEU A 77 5.14 9.32 4.54
C LEU A 77 4.40 8.10 3.96
N VAL A 78 4.74 6.91 4.46
CA VAL A 78 3.99 5.66 4.24
C VAL A 78 3.73 5.04 5.61
N GLY A 79 2.45 5.01 5.99
CA GLY A 79 1.97 4.63 7.31
C GLY A 79 0.83 3.62 7.25
N LEU A 80 0.38 3.16 8.41
CA LEU A 80 -0.70 2.18 8.50
C LEU A 80 -2.00 2.67 7.85
N ALA A 81 -2.28 3.97 7.95
CA ALA A 81 -3.47 4.60 7.39
C ALA A 81 -3.54 4.55 5.84
N ASP A 82 -2.42 4.25 5.19
CA ASP A 82 -2.35 4.07 3.74
C ASP A 82 -2.72 2.64 3.30
N PHE A 83 -2.83 1.72 4.25
CA PHE A 83 -3.15 0.32 4.00
C PHE A 83 -4.63 0.05 4.23
N LYS A 84 -5.21 -0.77 3.33
CA LYS A 84 -6.56 -1.30 3.46
C LYS A 84 -6.54 -2.78 3.12
N ARG A 85 -7.19 -3.61 3.93
CA ARG A 85 -7.27 -5.08 3.77
C ARG A 85 -5.90 -5.74 3.56
N GLY A 86 -4.87 -5.18 4.20
CA GLY A 86 -3.52 -5.67 4.21
C GLY A 86 -2.70 -5.36 2.95
N PHE A 87 -3.04 -4.33 2.18
CA PHE A 87 -2.25 -3.84 1.03
C PHE A 87 -2.22 -2.32 0.99
N LEU A 88 -1.18 -1.75 0.36
CA LEU A 88 -1.11 -0.32 0.12
C LEU A 88 -2.24 0.09 -0.83
N TYR A 89 -3.20 0.87 -0.31
CA TYR A 89 -4.38 1.32 -1.04
C TYR A 89 -4.25 2.78 -1.47
N ARG A 90 -3.63 3.60 -0.62
CA ARG A 90 -3.34 5.00 -0.89
C ARG A 90 -1.83 5.21 -1.01
N PHE A 91 -1.40 5.98 -2.00
CA PHE A 91 -0.04 6.51 -2.03
C PHE A 91 -0.08 8.04 -1.92
N ARG A 92 0.61 8.56 -0.90
CA ARG A 92 0.76 10.00 -0.66
C ARG A 92 2.11 10.44 -1.18
N ASP A 93 2.08 11.17 -2.29
CA ASP A 93 3.24 11.79 -2.90
C ASP A 93 3.43 13.18 -2.28
N HIS A 94 4.59 13.41 -1.69
CA HIS A 94 4.89 14.63 -0.94
C HIS A 94 5.84 15.53 -1.73
N SER A 95 5.70 16.84 -1.59
CA SER A 95 6.66 17.81 -2.13
C SER A 95 8.06 17.67 -1.52
N ALA A 96 9.06 18.25 -2.19
CA ALA A 96 10.48 18.08 -1.88
C ALA A 96 10.90 18.66 -0.50
N ASP A 97 10.04 19.45 0.13
CA ASP A 97 10.17 20.01 1.47
C ASP A 97 9.78 19.02 2.60
N TRP A 98 9.38 17.79 2.25
CA TRP A 98 9.27 16.66 3.18
C TRP A 98 10.52 15.80 3.16
N SER A 99 11.05 15.51 4.34
CA SER A 99 12.23 14.66 4.48
C SER A 99 11.89 13.24 4.01
N GLY A 100 12.66 12.72 3.05
CA GLY A 100 12.46 11.38 2.51
C GLY A 100 11.42 11.27 1.38
N ALA A 101 10.83 12.38 0.90
CA ALA A 101 9.85 12.35 -0.20
C ALA A 101 10.37 11.65 -1.46
N ALA A 102 11.58 12.00 -1.91
CA ALA A 102 12.21 11.36 -3.07
C ALA A 102 12.43 9.85 -2.86
N ALA A 103 12.81 9.45 -1.64
CA ALA A 103 13.00 8.04 -1.30
C ALA A 103 11.66 7.27 -1.27
N ALA A 104 10.59 7.89 -0.79
CA ALA A 104 9.25 7.29 -0.77
C ALA A 104 8.71 7.07 -2.20
N ILE A 105 8.89 8.04 -3.10
CA ILE A 105 8.54 7.90 -4.52
C ILE A 105 9.37 6.79 -5.18
N ALA A 106 10.69 6.80 -4.99
CA ALA A 106 11.58 5.79 -5.57
C ALA A 106 11.23 4.37 -5.09
N TRP A 107 10.93 4.22 -3.79
CA TRP A 107 10.44 2.95 -3.23
C TRP A 107 9.11 2.54 -3.86
N TRP A 108 8.14 3.45 -3.94
CA TRP A 108 6.82 3.16 -4.50
C TRP A 108 6.94 2.69 -5.96
N LEU A 109 7.70 3.38 -6.80
CA LEU A 109 7.90 3.02 -8.21
C LEU A 109 8.50 1.61 -8.40
N GLY A 110 9.30 1.14 -7.44
CA GLY A 110 9.91 -0.20 -7.46
C GLY A 110 9.19 -1.26 -6.61
N SER A 111 8.10 -0.90 -5.91
CA SER A 111 7.44 -1.78 -4.95
C SER A 111 6.28 -2.54 -5.57
N GLU A 112 6.15 -3.83 -5.23
CA GLU A 112 4.99 -4.63 -5.60
C GLU A 112 3.69 -4.09 -4.99
N GLU A 113 3.77 -3.39 -3.85
CA GLU A 113 2.65 -2.71 -3.18
C GLU A 113 2.04 -1.62 -4.07
N ALA A 114 2.82 -1.01 -4.96
CA ALA A 114 2.30 0.05 -5.82
C ALA A 114 1.18 -0.44 -6.75
N ARG A 115 1.19 -1.72 -7.11
CA ARG A 115 0.18 -2.34 -7.99
C ARG A 115 -1.21 -2.36 -7.35
N THR A 116 -1.29 -2.37 -6.03
CA THR A 116 -2.56 -2.38 -5.28
C THR A 116 -3.10 -0.98 -4.99
N VAL A 117 -2.32 0.08 -5.25
CA VAL A 117 -2.74 1.46 -5.04
C VAL A 117 -3.92 1.80 -5.94
N ARG A 118 -4.92 2.43 -5.34
CA ARG A 118 -6.14 2.90 -6.02
C ARG A 118 -6.42 4.37 -5.80
N VAL A 119 -5.81 4.96 -4.78
CA VAL A 119 -5.89 6.39 -4.48
C VAL A 119 -4.47 6.97 -4.47
N TYR A 120 -4.26 8.00 -5.26
CA TYR A 120 -3.08 8.84 -5.23
C TYR A 120 -3.44 10.20 -4.67
N GLU A 121 -2.61 10.71 -3.78
CA GLU A 121 -2.77 12.06 -3.24
C GLU A 121 -1.45 12.81 -3.36
N ARG A 122 -1.51 14.05 -3.84
CA ARG A 122 -0.41 14.99 -3.78
C ARG A 122 -0.53 15.83 -2.53
N TRP A 123 0.54 15.88 -1.75
CA TRP A 123 0.62 16.63 -0.50
C TRP A 123 1.74 17.68 -0.58
N GLU A 124 1.42 18.89 -0.16
CA GLU A 124 2.33 20.03 -0.10
C GLU A 124 2.28 20.67 1.29
N LYS A 125 3.34 21.39 1.71
CA LYS A 125 3.23 22.29 2.87
C LYS A 125 2.87 23.69 2.39
N ARG A 126 1.69 24.17 2.77
CA ARG A 126 1.31 25.58 2.64
C ARG A 126 1.44 26.23 4.00
N ASP A 127 2.36 27.18 4.13
CA ASP A 127 2.70 27.82 5.41
C ASP A 127 3.06 26.81 6.52
N GLY A 128 3.75 25.72 6.15
CA GLY A 128 4.13 24.65 7.06
C GLY A 128 3.02 23.63 7.38
N ILE A 129 1.80 23.84 6.87
CA ILE A 129 0.65 22.97 7.10
C ILE A 129 0.53 21.97 5.93
N PRO A 130 0.45 20.66 6.19
CA PRO A 130 0.16 19.66 5.17
C PRO A 130 -1.21 19.89 4.51
N VAL A 131 -1.22 20.06 3.18
CA VAL A 131 -2.44 20.21 2.38
C VAL A 131 -2.41 19.21 1.23
N CYS A 132 -3.49 18.45 1.08
CA CYS A 132 -3.71 17.63 -0.11
C CYS A 132 -4.16 18.55 -1.26
N THR A 133 -3.35 18.65 -2.31
CA THR A 133 -3.60 19.55 -3.45
C THR A 133 -4.21 18.84 -4.65
N GLU A 134 -4.13 17.51 -4.68
CA GLU A 134 -4.68 16.69 -5.74
C GLU A 134 -5.03 15.31 -5.21
N THR A 135 -6.17 14.77 -5.63
CA THR A 135 -6.53 13.36 -5.44
C THR A 135 -6.86 12.75 -6.80
N ARG A 136 -6.28 11.58 -7.08
CA ARG A 136 -6.59 10.79 -8.27
C ARG A 136 -6.96 9.37 -7.86
N THR A 137 -7.97 8.83 -8.52
CA THR A 137 -8.39 7.44 -8.36
C THR A 137 -8.20 6.71 -9.67
N GLY A 138 -7.65 5.49 -9.63
CA GLY A 138 -7.40 4.74 -10.86
C GLY A 138 -6.58 3.48 -10.61
N ALA A 139 -6.28 2.78 -11.70
CA ALA A 139 -5.36 1.64 -11.67
C ALA A 139 -3.91 2.12 -11.58
N PHE A 140 -3.02 1.23 -11.15
CA PHE A 140 -1.59 1.54 -11.00
C PHE A 140 -0.95 2.17 -12.26
N PRO A 141 -1.17 1.68 -13.50
CA PRO A 141 -0.58 2.30 -14.69
C PRO A 141 -0.99 3.77 -14.86
N GLU A 142 -2.26 4.09 -14.62
CA GLU A 142 -2.80 5.45 -14.75
C GLU A 142 -2.19 6.39 -13.68
N ILE A 143 -2.08 5.89 -12.45
CA ILE A 143 -1.46 6.63 -11.34
C ILE A 143 0.03 6.82 -11.58
N ARG A 144 0.75 5.78 -12.04
CA ARG A 144 2.18 5.86 -12.34
C ARG A 144 2.47 6.86 -13.45
N ASP A 145 1.67 6.85 -14.51
CA ASP A 145 1.84 7.78 -15.63
C ASP A 145 1.52 9.23 -15.20
N ALA A 146 0.62 9.42 -14.23
CA ALA A 146 0.38 10.72 -13.62
C ALA A 146 1.60 11.24 -12.83
N VAL A 147 2.29 10.36 -12.11
CA VAL A 147 3.51 10.69 -11.38
C VAL A 147 4.67 10.97 -12.34
N ALA A 148 4.81 10.20 -13.42
CA ALA A 148 5.93 10.28 -14.35
C ALA A 148 5.91 11.51 -15.28
N ARG A 149 4.76 12.19 -15.43
CA ARG A 149 4.61 13.40 -16.27
C ARG A 149 4.99 14.70 -15.53
N ARG A 150 5.55 14.59 -14.32
CA ARG A 150 5.95 15.71 -13.46
C ARG A 150 7.46 15.78 -13.33
#